data_AF-A0A8B5WRA9-F1
#
_entry.id   AF-A0A8B5WRA9-F1
#
_cell.length_a   1.000
_cell.length_b   1.000
_cell.length_c   1.000
_cell.angle_alpha   90.00
_cell.angle_beta   90.00
_cell.angle_gamma   90.00
#
_symmetry.space_group_name_H-M   'P 1'
#
loop_
_entity.id
_entity.type
_entity.pdbx_description
1 polymer ?
#
loop_
_entity_poly.entity_id
_entity_poly.type
_entity_poly.pdbx_seq_one_letter_code
_entity_poly.pdbx_strand_id
1 'polypeptide(L)'
;MQDQHRGNSRTTSATVTTRGSTPRDSRGSPGGDYRNRDELTIATGKIVFAPLDADLFNGVARQVAETIAENRNANKPSQIRKFYDELCLWETKVNQDAEKTKRFTECLPFIFMLNAKAAYAKGRKLVDANFVKLIGDLLKQVKDPDTLRLCKLFFEAFLGFYKELRPSDK
;
A
#
# COMPACT_ATOMS: atom_id res chain seq x y z
N MET A 1 -41.43 -33.53 24.08
CA MET A 1 -42.57 -32.70 24.51
C MET A 1 -42.01 -31.65 25.46
N GLN A 2 -42.22 -30.39 25.13
CA GLN A 2 -41.77 -29.21 25.88
C GLN A 2 -42.65 -29.02 27.12
N ASP A 3 -42.08 -28.54 28.21
CA ASP A 3 -42.84 -27.71 29.15
C ASP A 3 -41.95 -26.69 29.86
N GLN A 4 -42.53 -25.52 30.09
CA GLN A 4 -41.87 -24.26 30.42
C GLN A 4 -41.88 -23.93 31.92
N HIS A 5 -40.97 -23.02 32.28
CA HIS A 5 -41.21 -21.80 33.08
C HIS A 5 -41.13 -21.77 34.63
N ARG A 6 -40.60 -20.60 35.06
CA ARG A 6 -40.58 -19.92 36.37
C ARG A 6 -39.54 -20.44 37.36
N GLY A 7 -38.65 -19.63 37.94
CA GLY A 7 -38.69 -18.20 38.24
C GLY A 7 -38.48 -18.07 39.75
N ASN A 8 -37.44 -17.37 40.21
CA ASN A 8 -37.38 -16.96 41.61
C ASN A 8 -36.55 -15.69 41.80
N SER A 9 -37.24 -14.65 42.28
CA SER A 9 -36.68 -13.39 42.76
C SER A 9 -36.36 -13.50 44.25
N ARG A 10 -35.23 -12.95 44.70
CA ARG A 10 -35.05 -12.54 46.09
C ARG A 10 -34.40 -11.16 46.17
N THR A 11 -35.15 -10.25 46.76
CA THR A 11 -34.80 -8.90 47.21
C THR A 11 -34.06 -8.97 48.54
N THR A 12 -33.12 -8.06 48.81
CA THR A 12 -33.07 -7.24 50.06
C THR A 12 -31.93 -6.21 50.03
N SER A 13 -32.33 -4.95 50.23
CA SER A 13 -31.71 -3.74 50.83
C SER A 13 -30.25 -3.80 51.30
N ALA A 14 -29.32 -2.90 50.95
CA ALA A 14 -29.23 -1.43 51.05
C ALA A 14 -28.22 -1.02 52.14
N THR A 15 -27.12 -0.34 51.77
CA THR A 15 -26.53 0.74 52.60
C THR A 15 -25.64 1.64 51.74
N VAL A 16 -25.92 2.94 51.81
CA VAL A 16 -25.19 4.05 51.21
C VAL A 16 -24.10 4.48 52.19
N THR A 17 -22.86 4.62 51.72
CA THR A 17 -21.82 5.43 52.38
C THR A 17 -21.04 6.20 51.33
N THR A 18 -21.23 7.52 51.35
CA THR A 18 -20.50 8.55 50.62
C THR A 18 -19.12 8.76 51.25
N ARG A 19 -18.08 9.01 50.42
CA ARG A 19 -17.05 10.06 50.63
C ARG A 19 -15.94 10.00 49.57
N GLY A 20 -15.56 11.17 49.06
CA GLY A 20 -14.19 11.44 48.60
C GLY A 20 -14.02 11.71 47.11
N SER A 21 -14.48 12.87 46.65
CA SER A 21 -14.02 13.47 45.39
C SER A 21 -12.66 14.15 45.61
N THR A 22 -11.61 13.70 44.92
CA THR A 22 -10.35 14.44 44.76
C THR A 22 -10.17 14.83 43.29
N PRO A 23 -9.71 16.05 42.99
CA PRO A 23 -9.61 16.55 41.62
C PRO A 23 -8.28 16.17 40.95
N ARG A 24 -8.39 15.85 39.66
CA ARG A 24 -7.45 16.09 38.55
C ARG A 24 -5.94 15.99 38.82
N ASP A 25 -5.31 15.09 38.06
CA ASP A 25 -4.18 15.50 37.23
C ASP A 25 -4.24 14.78 35.88
N SER A 26 -5.07 15.33 34.98
CA SER A 26 -4.97 15.07 33.55
C SER A 26 -3.68 15.72 33.05
N ARG A 27 -2.54 15.04 33.25
CA ARG A 27 -1.33 15.33 32.50
C ARG A 27 -1.62 14.97 31.05
N GLY A 28 -2.10 15.97 30.32
CA GLY A 28 -2.16 15.94 28.87
C GLY A 28 -0.78 15.57 28.36
N SER A 29 -0.66 14.37 27.79
CA SER A 29 0.46 14.04 26.94
C SER A 29 0.56 15.14 25.89
N PRO A 30 1.69 15.83 25.75
CA PRO A 30 1.87 16.85 24.75
C PRO A 30 1.46 16.24 23.42
N GLY A 31 0.48 16.86 22.76
CA GLY A 31 0.03 16.47 21.44
C GLY A 31 1.26 16.36 20.57
N GLY A 32 1.66 15.11 20.32
CA GLY A 32 2.74 14.82 19.40
C GLY A 32 2.31 15.43 18.09
N ASP A 33 3.08 16.42 17.65
CA ASP A 33 3.00 17.03 16.33
C ASP A 33 2.65 15.95 15.30
N TYR A 34 1.37 15.87 14.91
CA TYR A 34 0.92 15.15 13.73
C TYR A 34 1.36 15.98 12.52
N ARG A 35 2.66 16.33 12.46
CA ARG A 35 3.27 17.02 11.34
C ARG A 35 3.25 16.06 10.17
N ASN A 36 2.19 16.18 9.39
CA ASN A 36 2.12 15.98 7.96
C ASN A 36 3.11 14.92 7.41
N ARG A 37 2.95 13.66 7.81
CA ARG A 37 3.77 12.54 7.29
C ARG A 37 3.23 11.98 5.97
N ASP A 38 2.32 12.71 5.33
CA ASP A 38 1.64 12.34 4.09
C ASP A 38 1.82 13.42 2.99
N GLU A 39 2.83 14.29 3.09
CA GLU A 39 3.19 15.12 1.94
C GLU A 39 3.69 14.21 0.80
N LEU A 40 2.94 14.20 -0.29
CA LEU A 40 3.28 13.46 -1.50
C LEU A 40 4.44 14.15 -2.21
N THR A 41 5.65 13.67 -1.97
CA THR A 41 6.89 14.21 -2.56
C THR A 41 7.29 13.51 -3.85
N ILE A 42 6.74 12.33 -4.13
CA ILE A 42 7.13 11.54 -5.30
C ILE A 42 6.71 12.18 -6.64
N ALA A 43 7.71 12.47 -7.47
CA ALA A 43 7.56 13.01 -8.81
C ALA A 43 7.30 11.91 -9.84
N THR A 44 6.03 11.52 -10.03
CA THR A 44 5.63 10.52 -11.04
C THR A 44 5.37 11.11 -12.43
N GLY A 45 5.35 12.44 -12.58
CA GLY A 45 5.02 13.10 -13.86
C GLY A 45 6.03 12.85 -14.98
N LYS A 46 7.25 12.40 -14.65
CA LYS A 46 8.28 12.00 -15.62
C LYS A 46 8.19 10.53 -16.05
N ILE A 47 7.32 9.74 -15.40
CA ILE A 47 7.08 8.36 -15.79
C ILE A 47 6.09 8.39 -16.96
N VAL A 48 6.62 8.34 -18.19
CA VAL A 48 5.82 8.41 -19.41
C VAL A 48 6.19 7.24 -20.32
N PHE A 49 5.22 6.39 -20.67
CA PHE A 49 5.45 5.22 -21.54
C PHE A 49 5.37 5.51 -23.05
N ALA A 50 4.85 6.68 -23.45
CA ALA A 50 4.79 7.10 -24.84
C ALA A 50 4.85 8.63 -24.97
N PRO A 51 5.83 9.20 -25.70
CA PRO A 51 7.00 8.51 -26.30
C PRO A 51 7.95 7.98 -25.21
N LEU A 52 8.75 6.96 -25.56
CA LEU A 52 9.75 6.40 -24.64
C LEU A 52 11.01 7.28 -24.60
N ASP A 53 11.31 7.79 -23.42
CA ASP A 53 12.54 8.52 -23.12
C ASP A 53 13.64 7.55 -22.63
N ALA A 54 14.88 7.75 -23.07
CA ALA A 54 16.02 6.93 -22.65
C ALA A 54 16.30 7.02 -21.14
N ASP A 55 15.90 8.12 -20.48
CA ASP A 55 16.08 8.33 -19.05
C ASP A 55 15.01 7.62 -18.18
N LEU A 56 13.93 7.11 -18.79
CA LEU A 56 12.80 6.50 -18.09
C LEU A 56 13.25 5.36 -17.17
N PHE A 57 14.07 4.44 -17.69
CA PHE A 57 14.56 3.28 -16.94
C PHE A 57 15.86 3.57 -16.18
N ASN A 58 16.39 4.80 -16.25
CA ASN A 58 17.62 5.21 -15.61
C ASN A 58 17.35 6.30 -14.57
N GLY A 59 17.52 7.58 -14.91
CA GLY A 59 17.41 8.70 -13.97
C GLY A 59 16.04 8.81 -13.32
N VAL A 60 14.95 8.60 -14.09
CA VAL A 60 13.58 8.65 -13.56
C VAL A 60 13.34 7.51 -12.56
N ALA A 61 13.73 6.28 -12.91
CA ALA A 61 13.61 5.13 -12.02
C ALA A 61 14.44 5.28 -10.73
N ARG A 62 15.66 5.86 -10.83
CA ARG A 62 16.52 6.18 -9.69
C ARG A 62 15.88 7.21 -8.75
N GLN A 63 15.38 8.33 -9.29
CA GLN A 63 14.71 9.37 -8.48
C GLN A 63 13.50 8.84 -7.72
N VAL A 64 12.71 7.98 -8.36
CA VAL A 64 11.60 7.27 -7.71
C VAL A 64 12.10 6.35 -6.61
N ALA A 65 13.17 5.59 -6.85
CA ALA A 65 13.77 4.71 -5.85
C ALA A 65 14.28 5.48 -4.62
N GLU A 66 14.95 6.61 -4.82
CA GLU A 66 15.42 7.53 -3.78
C GLU A 66 14.26 7.99 -2.91
N THR A 67 13.20 8.52 -3.52
CA THR A 67 12.02 9.02 -2.79
C THR A 67 11.34 7.91 -1.97
N ILE A 68 11.16 6.72 -2.55
CA ILE A 68 10.53 5.58 -1.84
C ILE A 68 11.43 5.06 -0.70
N ALA A 69 12.75 5.22 -0.83
CA ALA A 69 13.72 4.74 0.14
C ALA A 69 13.82 5.63 1.39
N GLU A 70 13.45 6.92 1.30
CA GLU A 70 13.49 7.87 2.43
C GLU A 70 12.75 7.36 3.67
N ASN A 71 11.60 6.70 3.48
CA ASN A 71 10.81 6.19 4.59
C ASN A 71 11.32 4.83 5.09
N ARG A 72 12.23 4.86 6.06
CA ARG A 72 12.79 3.64 6.67
C ARG A 72 11.77 2.84 7.48
N ASN A 73 10.68 3.44 7.94
CA ASN A 73 9.66 2.78 8.74
C ASN A 73 8.61 2.02 7.91
N ALA A 74 8.53 2.29 6.61
CA ALA A 74 7.65 1.63 5.66
C ALA A 74 8.46 1.04 4.49
N ASN A 75 7.76 0.57 3.46
CA ASN A 75 8.34 0.18 2.17
C ASN A 75 9.42 -0.92 2.27
N LYS A 76 9.34 -1.84 3.23
CA LYS A 76 10.34 -2.93 3.34
C LYS A 76 10.55 -3.61 1.98
N PRO A 77 11.79 -3.96 1.58
CA PRO A 77 12.04 -4.56 0.26
C PRO A 77 11.14 -5.75 -0.06
N SER A 78 10.86 -6.60 0.93
CA SER A 78 9.95 -7.75 0.79
C SER A 78 8.48 -7.36 0.55
N GLN A 79 8.02 -6.18 1.00
CA GLN A 79 6.67 -5.69 0.70
C GLN A 79 6.59 -5.15 -0.72
N ILE A 80 7.57 -4.34 -1.13
CA ILE A 80 7.65 -3.78 -2.48
C ILE A 80 7.79 -4.90 -3.52
N ARG A 81 8.62 -5.91 -3.24
CA ARG A 81 8.86 -7.05 -4.13
C ARG A 81 7.58 -7.83 -4.47
N LYS A 82 6.63 -7.94 -3.54
CA LYS A 82 5.34 -8.62 -3.78
C LYS A 82 4.52 -7.96 -4.89
N PHE A 83 4.53 -6.63 -4.98
CA PHE A 83 3.83 -5.91 -6.06
C PHE A 83 4.49 -6.20 -7.41
N TYR A 84 5.82 -6.31 -7.45
CA TYR A 84 6.53 -6.71 -8.67
C TYR A 84 6.24 -8.16 -9.06
N ASP A 85 6.18 -9.11 -8.11
CA ASP A 85 5.80 -10.50 -8.40
C ASP A 85 4.41 -10.60 -9.03
N GLU A 86 3.47 -9.79 -8.57
CA GLU A 86 2.14 -9.72 -9.17
C GLU A 86 2.15 -9.12 -10.58
N LEU A 87 2.94 -8.07 -10.83
CA LEU A 87 3.11 -7.54 -12.19
C LEU A 87 3.70 -8.60 -13.13
N CYS A 88 4.73 -9.32 -12.70
CA CYS A 88 5.31 -10.44 -13.44
C CYS A 88 4.28 -11.54 -13.73
N LEU A 89 3.47 -11.90 -12.73
CA LEU A 89 2.40 -12.89 -12.88
C LEU A 89 1.40 -12.48 -13.97
N TRP A 90 0.94 -11.23 -13.94
CA TRP A 90 -0.06 -10.75 -14.92
C TRP A 90 0.52 -10.57 -16.31
N GLU A 91 1.74 -10.00 -16.43
CA GLU A 91 2.43 -9.87 -17.72
C GLU A 91 2.66 -11.25 -18.36
N THR A 92 3.09 -12.24 -17.57
CA THR A 92 3.28 -13.62 -18.02
C THR A 92 1.96 -14.23 -18.49
N LYS A 93 0.88 -14.11 -17.71
CA LYS A 93 -0.45 -14.63 -18.06
C LYS A 93 -1.01 -14.02 -19.35
N VAL A 94 -0.77 -12.74 -19.59
CA VAL A 94 -1.19 -12.06 -20.81
C VAL A 94 -0.34 -12.51 -22.00
N ASN A 95 0.98 -12.62 -21.82
CA ASN A 95 1.90 -12.93 -22.91
C ASN A 95 1.95 -14.41 -23.33
N GLN A 96 1.52 -15.33 -22.47
CA GLN A 96 1.44 -16.76 -22.80
C GLN A 96 0.20 -17.12 -23.64
N ASP A 97 -0.78 -16.24 -23.71
CA ASP A 97 -2.00 -16.46 -24.50
C ASP A 97 -1.74 -16.07 -25.97
N ALA A 98 -2.31 -16.83 -26.90
CA ALA A 98 -2.24 -16.49 -28.33
C ALA A 98 -3.02 -15.19 -28.62
N GLU A 99 -4.13 -14.97 -27.91
CA GLU A 99 -5.01 -13.81 -28.04
C GLU A 99 -4.70 -12.78 -26.94
N LYS A 100 -3.45 -12.30 -26.89
CA LYS A 100 -2.92 -11.42 -25.82
C LYS A 100 -3.82 -10.23 -25.49
N THR A 101 -4.38 -9.56 -26.50
CA THR A 101 -5.25 -8.38 -26.30
C THR A 101 -6.57 -8.75 -25.61
N LYS A 102 -7.18 -9.86 -26.01
CA LYS A 102 -8.38 -10.39 -25.34
C LYS A 102 -8.05 -10.78 -23.91
N ARG A 103 -6.94 -11.52 -23.72
CA ARG A 103 -6.49 -11.97 -22.41
C ARG A 103 -6.18 -10.82 -21.47
N PHE A 104 -5.56 -9.76 -21.98
CA PHE A 104 -5.31 -8.52 -21.25
C PHE A 104 -6.63 -7.91 -20.74
N THR A 105 -7.64 -7.82 -21.59
CA THR A 105 -8.95 -7.26 -21.22
C THR A 105 -9.59 -8.04 -20.07
N GLU A 106 -9.49 -9.37 -20.09
CA GLU A 106 -9.97 -10.24 -19.00
C GLU A 106 -9.15 -10.07 -17.70
N CYS A 107 -7.84 -9.83 -17.82
CA CYS A 107 -6.95 -9.65 -16.66
C CYS A 107 -6.99 -8.24 -16.08
N LEU A 108 -7.42 -7.23 -16.85
CA LEU A 108 -7.34 -5.82 -16.50
C LEU A 108 -7.96 -5.47 -15.13
N PRO A 109 -9.15 -5.99 -14.74
CA PRO A 109 -9.68 -5.75 -13.40
C PRO A 109 -8.76 -6.25 -12.28
N PHE A 110 -8.10 -7.40 -12.47
CA PHE A 110 -7.19 -7.98 -11.49
C PHE A 110 -5.84 -7.25 -11.44
N ILE A 111 -5.39 -6.69 -12.57
CA ILE A 111 -4.25 -5.79 -12.62
C ILE A 111 -4.59 -4.51 -11.82
N PHE A 112 -5.75 -3.91 -12.03
CA PHE A 112 -6.15 -2.71 -11.27
C PHE A 112 -6.43 -2.98 -9.79
N MET A 113 -6.70 -4.23 -9.40
CA MET A 113 -6.80 -4.63 -7.98
C MET A 113 -5.52 -4.38 -7.18
N LEU A 114 -4.36 -4.25 -7.83
CA LEU A 114 -3.11 -3.81 -7.19
C LEU A 114 -3.25 -2.46 -6.48
N ASN A 115 -4.10 -1.55 -6.96
CA ASN A 115 -4.41 -0.29 -6.27
C ASN A 115 -5.05 -0.53 -4.89
N ALA A 116 -6.03 -1.45 -4.82
CA ALA A 116 -6.68 -1.81 -3.57
C ALA A 116 -5.70 -2.47 -2.60
N LYS A 117 -4.81 -3.33 -3.12
CA LYS A 117 -3.75 -3.96 -2.32
C LYS A 117 -2.75 -2.93 -1.77
N ALA A 118 -2.38 -1.92 -2.55
CA ALA A 118 -1.52 -0.84 -2.10
C ALA A 118 -2.19 0.00 -1.00
N ALA A 119 -3.47 0.34 -1.17
CA ALA A 119 -4.26 1.04 -0.15
C ALA A 119 -4.37 0.24 1.16
N TYR A 120 -4.64 -1.07 1.07
CA TYR A 120 -4.67 -1.96 2.23
C TYR A 120 -3.31 -2.04 2.93
N ALA A 121 -2.22 -2.20 2.17
CA ALA A 121 -0.87 -2.23 2.72
C ALA A 121 -0.51 -0.91 3.42
N LYS A 122 -0.97 0.25 2.90
CA LYS A 122 -0.83 1.55 3.56
C LYS A 122 -1.61 1.60 4.88
N GLY A 123 -2.87 1.14 4.89
CA GLY A 123 -3.67 1.03 6.12
C GLY A 123 -3.01 0.13 7.19
N ARG A 124 -2.25 -0.87 6.75
CA ARG A 124 -1.42 -1.74 7.62
C ARG A 124 -0.04 -1.16 7.96
N LYS A 125 0.27 0.08 7.53
CA LYS A 125 1.57 0.74 7.71
C LYS A 125 2.77 -0.03 7.11
N LEU A 126 2.52 -0.87 6.10
CA LEU A 126 3.56 -1.65 5.42
C LEU A 126 4.23 -0.86 4.29
N VAL A 127 3.48 0.04 3.68
CA VAL A 127 3.91 0.98 2.64
C VAL A 127 3.38 2.38 2.98
N ASP A 128 3.93 3.41 2.34
CA ASP A 128 3.50 4.79 2.56
C ASP A 128 2.70 5.38 1.41
N ALA A 129 2.32 6.67 1.55
CA ALA A 129 1.55 7.40 0.56
C ALA A 129 2.26 7.51 -0.79
N ASN A 130 3.58 7.70 -0.78
CA ASN A 130 4.39 7.81 -2.00
C ASN A 130 4.36 6.50 -2.78
N PHE A 131 4.47 5.34 -2.12
CA PHE A 131 4.35 4.06 -2.80
C PHE A 131 2.95 3.81 -3.36
N VAL A 132 1.89 4.17 -2.62
CA VAL A 132 0.51 4.06 -3.13
C VAL A 132 0.31 4.94 -4.37
N LYS A 133 0.84 6.18 -4.35
CA LYS A 133 0.80 7.07 -5.50
C LYS A 133 1.56 6.50 -6.70
N LEU A 134 2.75 5.94 -6.49
CA LEU A 134 3.53 5.29 -7.54
C LEU A 134 2.75 4.18 -8.24
N ILE A 135 2.17 3.23 -7.46
CA ILE A 135 1.36 2.14 -8.02
C ILE A 135 0.17 2.69 -8.81
N GLY A 136 -0.55 3.66 -8.23
CA GLY A 136 -1.69 4.28 -8.89
C GLY A 136 -1.33 4.93 -10.22
N ASP A 137 -0.24 5.69 -10.27
CA ASP A 137 0.17 6.42 -11.47
C ASP A 137 0.77 5.50 -12.54
N LEU A 138 1.46 4.42 -12.16
CA LEU A 138 1.90 3.39 -13.11
C LEU A 138 0.72 2.67 -13.74
N LEU A 139 -0.23 2.19 -12.92
CA LEU A 139 -1.37 1.42 -13.43
C LEU A 139 -2.33 2.26 -14.26
N LYS A 140 -2.42 3.58 -14.03
CA LYS A 140 -3.19 4.48 -14.90
C LYS A 140 -2.71 4.45 -16.36
N GLN A 141 -1.42 4.19 -16.60
CA GLN A 141 -0.82 4.14 -17.93
C GLN A 141 -0.98 2.77 -18.62
N VAL A 142 -1.43 1.74 -17.91
CA VAL A 142 -1.62 0.39 -18.48
C VAL A 142 -2.93 0.36 -19.27
N LYS A 143 -2.83 0.32 -20.61
CA LYS A 143 -3.94 0.35 -21.57
C LYS A 143 -4.00 -0.87 -22.49
N ASP A 144 -2.89 -1.58 -22.60
CA ASP A 144 -2.70 -2.71 -23.52
C ASP A 144 -1.55 -3.61 -23.01
N PRO A 145 -1.27 -4.76 -23.65
CA PRO A 145 -0.18 -5.64 -23.27
C PRO A 145 1.20 -4.96 -23.25
N ASP A 146 1.46 -4.01 -24.15
CA ASP A 146 2.76 -3.36 -24.29
C ASP A 146 3.01 -2.37 -23.15
N THR A 147 2.02 -1.55 -22.80
CA THR A 147 2.07 -0.64 -21.64
C THR A 147 2.09 -1.40 -20.31
N LEU A 148 1.47 -2.58 -20.20
CA LEU A 148 1.65 -3.47 -19.06
C LEU A 148 3.11 -3.93 -18.94
N ARG A 149 3.73 -4.30 -20.06
CA ARG A 149 5.14 -4.71 -20.10
C ARG A 149 6.07 -3.55 -19.75
N LEU A 150 5.81 -2.34 -20.25
CA LEU A 150 6.56 -1.13 -19.87
C LEU A 150 6.42 -0.80 -18.38
N CYS A 151 5.21 -0.95 -17.82
CA CYS A 151 4.99 -0.84 -16.37
C CYS A 151 5.85 -1.84 -15.59
N LYS A 152 5.89 -3.10 -16.00
CA LYS A 152 6.74 -4.14 -15.39
C LYS A 152 8.22 -3.78 -15.47
N LEU A 153 8.70 -3.34 -16.64
CA LEU A 153 10.11 -3.00 -16.86
C LEU A 153 10.53 -1.76 -16.06
N PHE A 154 9.68 -0.75 -15.97
CA PHE A 154 9.92 0.40 -15.12
C PHE A 154 10.05 -0.01 -13.65
N PHE A 155 9.12 -0.86 -13.18
CA PHE A 155 9.16 -1.36 -11.80
C PHE A 155 10.43 -2.18 -11.53
N GLU A 156 10.91 -2.95 -12.51
CA GLU A 156 12.16 -3.70 -12.41
C GLU A 156 13.39 -2.79 -12.30
N ALA A 157 13.48 -1.75 -13.13
CA ALA A 157 14.55 -0.75 -13.04
C ALA A 157 14.52 -0.01 -11.69
N PHE A 158 13.33 0.42 -11.26
CA PHE A 158 13.11 1.00 -9.93
C PHE A 158 13.60 0.06 -8.82
N LEU A 159 13.27 -1.23 -8.88
CA LEU A 159 13.70 -2.21 -7.87
C LEU A 159 15.21 -2.40 -7.83
N GLY A 160 15.90 -2.33 -8.97
CA GLY A 160 17.35 -2.37 -9.05
C GLY A 160 18.00 -1.28 -8.20
N PHE A 161 17.65 -0.02 -8.47
CA PHE A 161 18.13 1.12 -7.67
C PHE A 161 17.61 1.08 -6.22
N TYR A 162 16.38 0.65 -6.00
CA TYR A 162 15.81 0.55 -4.67
C TYR A 162 16.58 -0.44 -3.79
N LYS A 163 17.06 -1.54 -4.38
CA LYS A 163 17.85 -2.53 -3.67
C LYS A 163 19.24 -2.02 -3.28
N GLU A 164 19.86 -1.20 -4.14
CA GLU A 164 21.11 -0.48 -3.84
C GLU A 164 20.93 0.43 -2.61
N LEU A 165 19.83 1.18 -2.55
CA LEU A 165 19.53 2.15 -1.49
C LEU A 165 19.01 1.51 -0.18
N ARG A 166 18.49 0.28 -0.27
CA ARG A 166 17.96 -0.54 0.83
C ARG A 166 18.46 -1.98 0.75
N PRO A 167 19.73 -2.22 1.07
CA PRO A 167 20.25 -3.59 1.17
C PRO A 167 19.45 -4.38 2.20
N SER A 168 19.41 -5.70 2.07
CA SER A 168 18.85 -6.52 3.15
C SER A 168 19.79 -6.40 4.34
N ASP A 169 19.24 -6.26 5.54
CA ASP A 169 20.01 -6.51 6.75
C ASP A 169 20.55 -7.94 6.65
N LYS A 170 21.88 -8.09 6.77
CA LYS A 170 22.55 -9.39 6.77
C LYS A 170 22.31 -10.11 8.10
#